data_AF-A0A147HR69-F1
#
_entry.id   AF-A0A147HR69-F1
#
_cell.length_a   1.000
_cell.length_b   1.000
_cell.length_c   1.000
_cell.angle_alpha   90.00
_cell.angle_beta   90.00
_cell.angle_gamma   90.00
#
_symmetry.space_group_name_H-M   'P 1'
#
loop_
_entity.id
_entity.type
_entity.pdbx_description
1 polymer ?
#
loop_
_entity_poly.entity_id
_entity_poly.type
_entity_poly.pdbx_seq_one_letter_code
_entity_poly.pdbx_strand_id
1 'polypeptide(L)'
;RHTDGSIHLFYNRCPHKGVKIASEPCGNTGKFFRCPYHAWSFKTDGSLLAIPLKKGYEGTGFTDTKANDGLSRIRNVVVYRDFIFARLSETGVAFEDYFGESLSTIDNMVDRSPEGKLAVEAAPIRYMHTCNWKMLVENQTDTCHPMVAHESSAGTAIKVWQREQGDSKETPMAVQLYGPFMSPYEFYEQSGIRIWPNGHGHTGVANSI
;
A
#
# COMPACT_ATOMS: atom_id res chain seq x y z
N ARG A 1 -9.40 -6.74 -10.60
CA ARG A 1 -8.71 -7.78 -11.40
C ARG A 1 -9.52 -8.04 -12.66
N HIS A 2 -8.89 -8.20 -13.81
CA HIS A 2 -9.57 -8.58 -15.04
C HIS A 2 -9.89 -10.09 -15.05
N THR A 3 -10.69 -10.55 -16.01
CA THR A 3 -11.16 -11.95 -16.08
C THR A 3 -10.04 -12.95 -16.34
N ASP A 4 -8.94 -12.51 -16.94
CA ASP A 4 -7.72 -13.31 -17.16
C ASP A 4 -6.77 -13.31 -15.95
N GLY A 5 -7.16 -12.66 -14.84
CA GLY A 5 -6.34 -12.55 -13.64
C GLY A 5 -5.39 -11.34 -13.62
N SER A 6 -5.26 -10.60 -14.73
CA SER A 6 -4.38 -9.44 -14.83
C SER A 6 -4.84 -8.26 -13.96
N ILE A 7 -3.88 -7.44 -13.56
CA ILE A 7 -4.10 -6.23 -12.76
C ILE A 7 -4.04 -5.03 -13.69
N HIS A 8 -5.03 -4.14 -13.54
CA HIS A 8 -5.08 -2.88 -14.25
C HIS A 8 -5.44 -1.77 -13.28
N LEU A 9 -4.71 -0.66 -13.38
CA LEU A 9 -4.95 0.55 -12.60
C LEU A 9 -5.43 1.67 -13.53
N PHE A 10 -6.47 2.37 -13.09
CA PHE A 10 -7.06 3.49 -13.83
C PHE A 10 -7.30 4.65 -12.89
N TYR A 11 -7.29 5.86 -13.44
CA TYR A 11 -7.90 6.97 -12.75
C TYR A 11 -9.40 6.70 -12.60
N ASN A 12 -9.93 6.81 -11.38
CA ASN A 12 -11.36 6.64 -11.09
C ASN A 12 -12.15 7.89 -11.53
N ARG A 13 -12.15 8.14 -12.84
CA ARG A 13 -12.66 9.35 -13.48
C ARG A 13 -13.24 9.00 -14.85
N CYS A 14 -14.53 9.25 -15.04
CA CYS A 14 -15.18 9.02 -16.32
C CYS A 14 -14.64 10.01 -17.38
N PRO A 15 -14.23 9.54 -18.58
CA PRO A 15 -13.74 10.42 -19.64
C PRO A 15 -14.81 11.34 -20.22
N HIS A 16 -16.09 11.10 -19.97
CA HIS A 16 -17.18 11.97 -20.46
C HIS A 16 -17.23 13.32 -19.73
N LYS A 17 -17.45 13.32 -18.41
CA LYS A 17 -17.61 14.54 -17.58
C LYS A 17 -16.84 14.48 -16.26
N GLY A 18 -15.90 13.55 -16.12
CA GLY A 18 -15.00 13.49 -14.96
C GLY A 18 -15.58 12.90 -13.68
N VAL A 19 -16.81 12.37 -13.71
CA VAL A 19 -17.45 11.80 -12.50
C VAL A 19 -16.73 10.55 -12.02
N LYS A 20 -16.62 10.40 -10.69
CA LYS A 20 -16.12 9.19 -10.02
C LYS A 20 -17.01 7.99 -10.35
N ILE A 21 -16.42 6.89 -10.83
CA ILE A 21 -17.18 5.74 -11.32
C ILE A 21 -17.45 4.74 -10.19
N ALA A 22 -16.41 4.36 -9.45
CA ALA A 22 -16.53 3.44 -8.32
C ALA A 22 -16.51 4.24 -7.01
N SER A 23 -17.62 4.29 -6.29
CA SER A 23 -17.71 5.02 -5.01
C SER A 23 -17.09 4.25 -3.85
N GLU A 24 -17.32 2.94 -3.83
CA GLU A 24 -16.89 2.04 -2.77
C GLU A 24 -15.36 1.83 -2.76
N PRO A 25 -14.73 1.69 -1.58
CA PRO A 25 -13.28 1.43 -1.48
C PRO A 25 -12.84 0.10 -2.10
N CYS A 26 -13.70 -0.92 -2.08
CA CYS A 26 -13.46 -2.24 -2.64
C CYS A 26 -14.78 -2.90 -3.06
N GLY A 27 -14.70 -3.89 -3.95
CA GLY A 27 -15.87 -4.65 -4.37
C GLY A 27 -15.63 -5.45 -5.66
N ASN A 28 -16.69 -6.05 -6.16
CA ASN A 28 -16.70 -6.77 -7.43
C ASN A 28 -17.80 -6.19 -8.33
N THR A 29 -17.41 -5.64 -9.48
CA THR A 29 -18.33 -4.98 -10.44
C THR A 29 -18.97 -5.97 -11.44
N GLY A 30 -18.68 -7.26 -11.31
CA GLY A 30 -19.01 -8.27 -12.33
C GLY A 30 -18.19 -8.07 -13.60
N LYS A 31 -18.87 -7.77 -14.72
CA LYS A 31 -18.25 -7.74 -16.06
C LYS A 31 -17.77 -6.35 -16.49
N PHE A 32 -18.34 -5.27 -15.95
CA PHE A 32 -18.04 -3.91 -16.40
C PHE A 32 -18.31 -2.88 -15.29
N PHE A 33 -17.68 -1.72 -15.40
CA PHE A 33 -17.99 -0.53 -14.62
C PHE A 33 -19.00 0.33 -15.38
N ARG A 34 -19.97 0.93 -14.67
CA ARG A 34 -20.96 1.84 -15.25
C ARG A 34 -20.90 3.19 -14.56
N CYS A 35 -20.63 4.24 -15.31
CA CYS A 35 -20.61 5.61 -14.81
C CYS A 35 -22.03 6.00 -14.32
N PRO A 36 -22.17 6.50 -13.08
CA PRO A 36 -23.48 6.82 -12.51
C PRO A 36 -24.13 8.04 -13.16
N TYR A 37 -23.38 8.87 -13.90
CA TYR A 37 -23.91 10.11 -14.45
C TYR A 37 -24.69 9.89 -15.76
N HIS A 38 -24.02 9.33 -16.78
CA HIS A 38 -24.59 9.14 -18.11
C HIS A 38 -24.44 7.71 -18.61
N ALA A 39 -24.29 6.73 -17.71
CA ALA A 39 -24.24 5.30 -18.05
C ALA A 39 -23.17 4.87 -19.08
N TRP A 40 -22.11 5.66 -19.28
CA TRP A 40 -20.92 5.19 -20.00
C TRP A 40 -20.37 3.96 -19.29
N SER A 41 -20.18 2.89 -20.03
CA SER A 41 -19.80 1.60 -19.50
C SER A 41 -18.42 1.20 -20.00
N PHE A 42 -17.60 0.63 -19.13
CA PHE A 42 -16.21 0.28 -19.38
C PHE A 42 -15.95 -1.16 -18.96
N LYS A 43 -15.24 -1.94 -19.78
CA LYS A 43 -14.80 -3.28 -19.38
C LYS A 43 -13.82 -3.18 -18.21
N THR A 44 -13.54 -4.30 -17.55
CA THR A 44 -12.58 -4.35 -16.43
C THR A 44 -11.12 -4.14 -16.86
N ASP A 45 -10.84 -4.14 -18.17
CA ASP A 45 -9.58 -3.69 -18.79
C ASP A 45 -9.52 -2.18 -19.08
N GLY A 46 -10.59 -1.45 -18.75
CA GLY A 46 -10.74 0.00 -18.94
C GLY A 46 -11.26 0.42 -20.31
N SER A 47 -11.33 -0.49 -21.27
CA SER A 47 -11.82 -0.18 -22.63
C SER A 47 -13.29 0.27 -22.61
N LEU A 48 -13.63 1.19 -23.50
CA LEU A 48 -15.01 1.67 -23.64
C LEU A 48 -15.89 0.52 -24.16
N LEU A 49 -16.89 0.12 -23.37
CA LEU A 49 -17.84 -0.95 -23.72
C LEU A 49 -19.06 -0.39 -24.45
N ALA A 50 -19.68 0.64 -23.88
CA ALA A 50 -20.90 1.22 -24.42
C ALA A 50 -21.11 2.67 -23.96
N ILE A 51 -21.71 3.47 -24.82
CA ILE A 51 -22.20 4.81 -24.52
C ILE A 51 -23.69 4.89 -24.91
N PRO A 52 -24.53 5.59 -24.13
CA PRO A 52 -25.89 5.88 -24.58
C PRO A 52 -25.89 6.74 -25.84
N LEU A 53 -26.95 6.62 -26.64
CA LEU A 53 -27.17 7.40 -27.87
C LEU A 53 -25.98 7.33 -28.86
N LYS A 54 -25.33 6.16 -28.99
CA LYS A 54 -24.15 5.96 -29.86
C LYS A 54 -24.30 6.58 -31.26
N LYS A 55 -25.47 6.43 -31.91
CA LYS A 55 -25.76 7.01 -33.23
C LYS A 55 -25.68 8.55 -33.25
N GLY A 56 -26.01 9.21 -32.14
CA GLY A 56 -25.90 10.67 -32.02
C GLY A 56 -24.46 11.20 -32.00
N TYR A 57 -23.46 10.32 -31.89
CA TYR A 57 -22.04 10.68 -31.99
C TYR A 57 -21.48 10.51 -33.41
N GLU A 58 -22.26 10.00 -34.37
CA GLU A 58 -21.81 9.85 -35.76
C GLU A 58 -21.45 11.22 -36.37
N GLY A 59 -20.29 11.31 -37.03
CA GLY A 59 -19.81 12.56 -37.64
C GLY A 59 -19.30 13.63 -36.65
N THR A 60 -19.30 13.36 -35.34
CA THR A 60 -18.84 14.35 -34.34
C THR A 60 -17.32 14.34 -34.10
N GLY A 61 -16.59 13.39 -34.69
CA GLY A 61 -15.17 13.14 -34.41
C GLY A 61 -14.91 12.40 -33.08
N PHE A 62 -15.96 11.94 -32.39
CA PHE A 62 -15.82 11.23 -31.11
C PHE A 62 -14.84 10.06 -31.17
N THR A 63 -14.84 9.30 -32.26
CA THR A 63 -13.98 8.12 -32.47
C THR A 63 -12.49 8.44 -32.40
N ASP A 64 -12.10 9.67 -32.71
CA ASP A 64 -10.71 10.13 -32.74
C ASP A 64 -10.27 10.75 -31.39
N THR A 65 -11.14 10.74 -30.39
CA THR A 65 -10.87 11.29 -29.06
C THR A 65 -10.31 10.24 -28.11
N LYS A 66 -9.51 10.69 -27.13
CA LYS A 66 -9.06 9.83 -26.01
C LYS A 66 -10.20 9.25 -25.18
N ALA A 67 -11.38 9.86 -25.20
CA ALA A 67 -12.55 9.32 -24.51
C ALA A 67 -13.07 8.02 -25.15
N ASN A 68 -12.80 7.81 -26.46
CA ASN A 68 -13.12 6.57 -27.16
C ASN A 68 -12.21 5.41 -26.74
N ASP A 69 -10.98 5.70 -26.30
CA ASP A 69 -10.03 4.70 -25.77
C ASP A 69 -10.50 4.11 -24.43
N GLY A 70 -11.42 4.77 -23.72
CA GLY A 70 -11.98 4.35 -22.44
C GLY A 70 -11.35 5.06 -21.23
N LEU A 71 -11.12 4.31 -20.15
CA LEU A 71 -10.56 4.84 -18.91
C LEU A 71 -9.06 5.15 -19.06
N SER A 72 -8.62 6.27 -18.50
CA SER A 72 -7.21 6.63 -18.43
C SER A 72 -6.43 5.63 -17.56
N ARG A 73 -5.60 4.81 -18.19
CA ARG A 73 -4.81 3.75 -17.56
C ARG A 73 -3.48 4.27 -17.02
N ILE A 74 -3.11 3.85 -15.82
CA ILE A 74 -1.74 3.97 -15.29
C ILE A 74 -0.95 2.77 -15.80
N ARG A 75 0.08 3.02 -16.62
CA ARG A 75 0.82 1.96 -17.33
C ARG A 75 2.03 1.44 -16.58
N ASN A 76 2.67 2.30 -15.80
CA ASN A 76 3.89 1.97 -15.04
C ASN A 76 3.49 1.27 -13.73
N VAL A 77 3.05 0.02 -13.85
CA VAL A 77 2.60 -0.82 -12.74
C VAL A 77 3.52 -2.02 -12.64
N VAL A 78 4.04 -2.27 -11.45
CA VAL A 78 4.87 -3.45 -11.14
C VAL A 78 4.21 -4.23 -10.01
N VAL A 79 4.15 -5.54 -10.17
CA VAL A 79 3.72 -6.47 -9.12
C VAL A 79 4.96 -7.15 -8.60
N TYR A 80 5.35 -6.83 -7.36
CA TYR A 80 6.53 -7.40 -6.69
C TYR A 80 6.08 -8.19 -5.46
N ARG A 81 6.26 -9.51 -5.46
CA ARG A 81 5.81 -10.40 -4.36
C ARG A 81 4.34 -10.15 -3.95
N ASP A 82 3.45 -10.03 -4.94
CA ASP A 82 2.02 -9.67 -4.81
C ASP A 82 1.71 -8.23 -4.34
N PHE A 83 2.71 -7.41 -3.99
CA PHE A 83 2.54 -5.98 -3.77
C PHE A 83 2.45 -5.23 -5.09
N ILE A 84 1.45 -4.36 -5.22
CA ILE A 84 1.18 -3.62 -6.46
C ILE A 84 1.70 -2.18 -6.30
N PHE A 85 2.74 -1.85 -7.05
CA PHE A 85 3.32 -0.50 -7.11
C PHE A 85 2.94 0.19 -8.42
N ALA A 86 2.80 1.51 -8.38
CA ALA A 86 2.48 2.29 -9.56
C ALA A 86 3.21 3.63 -9.56
N ARG A 87 3.76 4.00 -10.72
CA ARG A 87 4.27 5.34 -11.00
C ARG A 87 3.26 6.09 -11.86
N LEU A 88 2.77 7.22 -11.36
CA LEU A 88 1.80 8.05 -12.10
C LEU A 88 2.44 8.79 -13.27
N SER A 89 3.71 9.18 -13.13
CA SER A 89 4.47 9.82 -14.21
C SER A 89 4.82 8.82 -15.31
N GLU A 90 4.68 9.25 -16.57
CA GLU A 90 5.07 8.44 -17.73
C GLU A 90 6.59 8.21 -17.77
N THR A 91 7.36 9.24 -17.39
CA THR A 91 8.83 9.21 -17.33
C THR A 91 9.35 9.14 -15.89
N GLY A 92 10.59 8.72 -15.72
CA GLY A 92 11.28 8.68 -14.42
C GLY A 92 12.07 7.40 -14.20
N VAL A 93 12.61 7.25 -12.98
CA VAL A 93 13.41 6.10 -12.53
C VAL A 93 12.58 4.81 -12.58
N ALA A 94 13.14 3.72 -13.11
CA ALA A 94 12.50 2.41 -13.17
C ALA A 94 12.22 1.86 -11.75
N PHE A 95 11.33 0.87 -11.63
CA PHE A 95 10.95 0.34 -10.32
C PHE A 95 12.15 -0.25 -9.57
N GLU A 96 12.94 -1.05 -10.27
CA GLU A 96 14.12 -1.73 -9.75
C GLU A 96 15.20 -0.72 -9.33
N ASP A 97 15.42 0.33 -10.13
CA ASP A 97 16.38 1.38 -9.81
C ASP A 97 15.90 2.29 -8.67
N TYR A 98 14.59 2.45 -8.53
CA TYR A 98 13.99 3.30 -7.50
C TYR A 98 14.12 2.67 -6.11
N PHE A 99 13.76 1.39 -5.99
CA PHE A 99 13.86 0.66 -4.73
C PHE A 99 15.26 0.07 -4.50
N GLY A 100 15.93 -0.42 -5.54
CA GLY A 100 17.22 -1.09 -5.43
C GLY A 100 17.18 -2.24 -4.43
N GLU A 101 18.23 -2.33 -3.62
CA GLU A 101 18.36 -3.35 -2.56
C GLU A 101 17.33 -3.19 -1.43
N SER A 102 16.58 -2.08 -1.32
CA SER A 102 15.52 -1.95 -0.31
C SER A 102 14.38 -2.95 -0.51
N LEU A 103 14.27 -3.56 -1.70
CA LEU A 103 13.32 -4.64 -1.97
C LEU A 103 13.56 -5.87 -1.08
N SER A 104 14.78 -6.07 -0.56
CA SER A 104 15.08 -7.18 0.35
C SER A 104 14.24 -7.15 1.61
N THR A 105 13.77 -5.98 2.07
CA THR A 105 12.85 -5.87 3.20
C THR A 105 11.48 -6.49 2.88
N ILE A 106 10.99 -6.34 1.65
CA ILE A 106 9.74 -6.99 1.21
C ILE A 106 9.96 -8.49 1.07
N ASP A 107 11.09 -8.92 0.51
CA ASP A 107 11.42 -10.33 0.39
C ASP A 107 11.51 -11.00 1.75
N ASN A 108 12.26 -10.42 2.69
CA ASN A 108 12.38 -10.92 4.05
C ASN A 108 11.00 -11.07 4.72
N MET A 109 10.13 -10.06 4.60
CA MET A 109 8.78 -10.12 5.15
C MET A 109 7.95 -11.27 4.55
N VAL A 110 8.04 -11.50 3.25
CA VAL A 110 7.29 -12.55 2.56
C VAL A 110 7.87 -13.94 2.81
N ASP A 111 9.20 -14.06 2.84
CA ASP A 111 9.93 -15.33 3.03
C ASP A 111 9.81 -15.89 4.46
N ARG A 112 9.42 -15.05 5.43
CA ARG A 112 9.05 -15.50 6.79
C ARG A 112 7.73 -16.27 6.82
N SER A 113 6.92 -16.19 5.78
CA SER A 113 5.75 -17.03 5.61
C SER A 113 6.17 -18.40 5.06
N PRO A 114 5.79 -19.52 5.70
CA PRO A 114 6.04 -20.85 5.16
C PRO A 114 5.45 -21.08 3.75
N GLU A 115 4.43 -20.29 3.38
CA GLU A 115 3.79 -20.33 2.07
C GLU A 115 4.45 -19.38 1.04
N GLY A 116 5.44 -18.59 1.46
CA GLY A 116 6.08 -17.58 0.62
C GLY A 116 5.13 -16.48 0.14
N LYS A 117 4.04 -16.25 0.88
CA LYS A 117 2.96 -15.29 0.57
C LYS A 117 2.41 -14.66 1.82
N LEU A 118 1.88 -13.46 1.66
CA LEU A 118 1.18 -12.70 2.70
C LEU A 118 -0.26 -12.44 2.27
N ALA A 119 -1.16 -12.46 3.23
CA ALA A 119 -2.55 -12.06 3.06
C ALA A 119 -2.82 -10.77 3.85
N VAL A 120 -3.52 -9.83 3.23
CA VAL A 120 -4.06 -8.67 3.95
C VAL A 120 -5.38 -9.10 4.57
N GLU A 121 -5.36 -9.29 5.90
CA GLU A 121 -6.54 -9.62 6.67
C GLU A 121 -7.34 -8.35 6.99
N ALA A 122 -8.62 -8.35 6.59
CA ALA A 122 -9.55 -7.25 6.76
C ALA A 122 -9.21 -5.93 6.03
N ALA A 123 -10.10 -4.95 6.17
CA ALA A 123 -9.91 -3.62 5.61
C ALA A 123 -8.93 -2.79 6.46
N PRO A 124 -8.12 -1.91 5.85
CA PRO A 124 -7.22 -1.04 6.60
C PRO A 124 -8.01 -0.08 7.50
N ILE A 125 -7.51 0.16 8.71
CA ILE A 125 -8.03 1.19 9.62
C ILE A 125 -7.71 2.56 9.02
N ARG A 126 -8.72 3.41 8.82
CA ARG A 126 -8.58 4.73 8.21
C ARG A 126 -8.91 5.82 9.21
N TYR A 127 -7.99 6.75 9.39
CA TYR A 127 -8.12 7.88 10.28
C TYR A 127 -7.26 9.05 9.77
N MET A 128 -7.62 10.27 10.15
CA MET A 128 -6.97 11.48 9.68
C MET A 128 -5.99 12.01 10.72
N HIS A 129 -4.75 12.24 10.31
CA HIS A 129 -3.76 12.99 11.09
C HIS A 129 -3.60 14.39 10.53
N THR A 130 -3.63 15.40 11.40
CA THR A 130 -3.34 16.79 11.05
C THR A 130 -1.83 17.06 11.10
N CYS A 131 -1.07 16.32 10.29
CA CYS A 131 0.38 16.49 10.18
C CYS A 131 0.83 16.29 8.73
N ASN A 132 2.08 16.66 8.44
CA ASN A 132 2.67 16.34 7.14
C ASN A 132 2.99 14.84 7.09
N TRP A 133 2.63 14.17 5.99
CA TRP A 133 2.89 12.73 5.82
C TRP A 133 4.34 12.32 6.05
N LYS A 134 5.31 13.21 5.78
CA LYS A 134 6.74 12.95 6.02
C LYS A 134 7.05 12.65 7.48
N MET A 135 6.31 13.23 8.43
CA MET A 135 6.51 12.96 9.86
C MET A 135 6.22 11.49 10.21
N LEU A 136 5.20 10.89 9.59
CA LEU A 136 4.89 9.47 9.81
C LEU A 136 5.95 8.57 9.19
N VAL A 137 6.47 8.93 8.02
CA VAL A 137 7.49 8.12 7.34
C VAL A 137 8.84 8.21 8.06
N GLU A 138 9.26 9.41 8.47
CA GLU A 138 10.51 9.63 9.18
C GLU A 138 10.51 8.97 10.56
N ASN A 139 9.39 9.00 11.28
CA ASN A 139 9.24 8.32 12.57
C ASN A 139 9.51 6.79 12.50
N GLN A 140 9.22 6.14 11.36
CA GLN A 140 9.51 4.71 11.19
C GLN A 140 11.01 4.40 11.09
N THR A 141 11.81 5.42 10.83
CA THR A 141 13.29 5.36 10.81
C THR A 141 13.92 6.12 11.99
N ASP A 142 13.12 6.51 12.98
CA ASP A 142 13.60 7.16 14.19
C ASP A 142 13.74 6.14 15.33
N THR A 143 14.98 5.86 15.70
CA THR A 143 15.30 4.89 16.76
C THR A 143 15.45 5.53 18.14
N CYS A 144 15.21 6.83 18.28
CA CYS A 144 15.39 7.57 19.53
C CYS A 144 14.08 7.77 20.30
N HIS A 145 12.91 7.75 19.65
CA HIS A 145 11.63 7.88 20.37
C HIS A 145 11.12 6.63 21.10
N PRO A 146 11.45 5.36 20.73
CA PRO A 146 10.64 4.23 21.17
C PRO A 146 10.48 4.08 22.70
N MET A 147 11.58 4.16 23.44
CA MET A 147 11.61 4.00 24.91
C MET A 147 10.97 5.17 25.67
N VAL A 148 10.84 6.33 25.03
CA VAL A 148 10.21 7.52 25.63
C VAL A 148 8.74 7.57 25.28
N ALA A 149 8.41 7.58 23.99
CA ALA A 149 7.05 7.77 23.52
C ALA A 149 6.15 6.56 23.86
N HIS A 150 6.70 5.34 23.87
CA HIS A 150 5.96 4.12 24.18
C HIS A 150 6.07 3.69 25.65
N GLU A 151 6.67 4.48 26.54
CA GLU A 151 6.85 4.12 27.96
C GLU A 151 5.53 3.73 28.63
N SER A 152 4.50 4.56 28.42
CA SER A 152 3.19 4.35 29.04
C SER A 152 2.48 3.09 28.56
N SER A 153 2.74 2.63 27.32
CA SER A 153 2.13 1.44 26.74
C SER A 153 3.00 0.20 26.96
N ALA A 154 4.22 0.19 26.42
CA ALA A 154 5.14 -0.94 26.46
C ALA A 154 5.69 -1.18 27.88
N GLY A 155 6.03 -0.11 28.60
CA GLY A 155 6.48 -0.21 29.99
C GLY A 155 5.39 -0.75 30.91
N THR A 156 4.13 -0.36 30.69
CA THR A 156 2.99 -0.95 31.41
C THR A 156 2.80 -2.42 31.07
N ALA A 157 2.89 -2.81 29.80
CA ALA A 157 2.77 -4.21 29.38
C ALA A 157 3.83 -5.10 30.06
N ILE A 158 5.09 -4.66 30.11
CA ILE A 158 6.16 -5.37 30.80
C ILE A 158 5.88 -5.49 32.31
N LYS A 159 5.50 -4.39 32.97
CA LYS A 159 5.20 -4.39 34.42
C LYS A 159 4.04 -5.33 34.77
N VAL A 160 2.98 -5.31 33.96
CA VAL A 160 1.84 -6.22 34.14
C VAL A 160 2.29 -7.66 33.96
N TRP A 161 3.05 -7.97 32.90
CA TRP A 161 3.56 -9.33 32.68
C TRP A 161 4.43 -9.81 33.84
N GLN A 162 5.38 -9.01 34.31
CA GLN A 162 6.24 -9.36 35.45
C GLN A 162 5.45 -9.66 36.73
N ARG A 163 4.33 -8.97 36.95
CA ARG A 163 3.45 -9.21 38.10
C ARG A 163 2.62 -10.48 37.95
N GLU A 164 2.10 -10.74 36.75
CA GLU A 164 1.12 -11.80 36.50
C GLU A 164 1.75 -13.13 36.00
N GLN A 165 3.02 -13.14 35.60
CA GLN A 165 3.65 -14.30 34.94
C GLN A 165 3.66 -15.57 35.81
N GLY A 166 3.68 -15.44 37.14
CA GLY A 166 3.79 -16.57 38.07
C GLY A 166 4.98 -17.47 37.71
N ASP A 167 4.71 -18.77 37.55
CA ASP A 167 5.69 -19.78 37.13
C ASP A 167 5.78 -19.95 35.60
N SER A 168 5.06 -19.14 34.82
CA SER A 168 5.09 -19.23 33.36
C SER A 168 6.49 -18.90 32.83
N LYS A 169 7.03 -19.82 32.04
CA LYS A 169 8.33 -19.63 31.35
C LYS A 169 8.17 -19.03 29.96
N GLU A 170 6.95 -19.03 29.42
CA GLU A 170 6.67 -18.49 28.10
C GLU A 170 6.10 -17.07 28.21
N THR A 171 6.75 -16.14 27.52
CA THR A 171 6.25 -14.76 27.39
C THR A 171 5.21 -14.73 26.27
N PRO A 172 3.98 -14.24 26.51
CA PRO A 172 2.96 -14.13 25.48
C PRO A 172 3.45 -13.29 24.30
N MET A 173 3.05 -13.65 23.07
CA MET A 173 3.46 -12.93 21.85
C MET A 173 3.14 -11.44 21.92
N ALA A 174 2.01 -11.05 22.51
CA ALA A 174 1.69 -9.63 22.71
C ALA A 174 2.78 -8.90 23.53
N VAL A 175 3.28 -9.51 24.60
CA VAL A 175 4.35 -8.91 25.44
C VAL A 175 5.68 -8.92 24.70
N GLN A 176 5.97 -9.96 23.92
CA GLN A 176 7.18 -10.02 23.08
C GLN A 176 7.21 -8.90 22.02
N LEU A 177 6.05 -8.51 21.48
CA LEU A 177 5.96 -7.42 20.50
C LEU A 177 6.21 -6.05 21.13
N TYR A 178 5.71 -5.80 22.34
CA TYR A 178 5.91 -4.51 23.02
C TYR A 178 7.26 -4.39 23.72
N GLY A 179 7.81 -5.51 24.20
CA GLY A 179 9.04 -5.56 25.00
C GLY A 179 10.20 -4.75 24.41
N PRO A 180 10.54 -4.93 23.11
CA PRO A 180 11.62 -4.21 22.46
C PRO A 180 11.51 -2.69 22.56
N PHE A 181 10.31 -2.10 22.63
CA PHE A 181 10.14 -0.65 22.74
C PHE A 181 10.73 -0.06 24.02
N MET A 182 10.93 -0.86 25.07
CA MET A 182 11.60 -0.42 26.30
C MET A 182 13.09 -0.77 26.34
N SER A 183 13.68 -1.20 25.22
CA SER A 183 15.12 -1.44 25.12
C SER A 183 15.90 -0.13 25.26
N PRO A 184 17.12 -0.18 25.80
CA PRO A 184 17.95 1.02 25.96
C PRO A 184 18.44 1.54 24.60
N TYR A 185 18.94 2.77 24.55
CA TYR A 185 19.39 3.41 23.30
C TYR A 185 20.47 2.58 22.59
N GLU A 186 21.35 1.91 23.32
CA GLU A 186 22.42 1.07 22.77
C GLU A 186 21.87 -0.09 21.93
N PHE A 187 20.73 -0.67 22.29
CA PHE A 187 20.08 -1.71 21.49
C PHE A 187 19.67 -1.18 20.11
N TYR A 188 19.10 0.02 20.11
CA TYR A 188 18.62 0.69 18.91
C TYR A 188 19.75 1.16 18.02
N GLU A 189 20.82 1.73 18.60
CA GLU A 189 22.05 2.07 17.87
C GLU A 189 22.68 0.85 17.21
N GLN A 190 22.76 -0.28 17.92
CA GLN A 190 23.30 -1.54 17.39
C GLN A 190 22.42 -2.16 16.31
N SER A 191 21.10 -1.96 16.36
CA SER A 191 20.18 -2.45 15.33
C SER A 191 20.48 -1.84 13.96
N GLY A 192 20.99 -0.60 13.94
CA GLY A 192 21.37 0.15 12.76
C GLY A 192 20.19 0.61 11.89
N ILE A 193 20.47 1.62 11.06
CA ILE A 193 19.51 2.24 10.14
C ILE A 193 20.18 2.35 8.77
N ARG A 194 19.42 2.10 7.71
CA ARG A 194 19.86 2.37 6.34
C ARG A 194 18.86 3.28 5.65
N ILE A 195 19.40 4.32 5.01
CA ILE A 195 18.65 5.25 4.14
C ILE A 195 19.14 5.05 2.71
N TRP A 196 18.20 4.95 1.78
CA TRP A 196 18.43 4.72 0.36
C TRP A 196 18.36 6.02 -0.44
N PRO A 197 18.97 6.09 -1.65
CA PRO A 197 19.06 7.34 -2.43
C PRO A 197 17.73 8.02 -2.74
N ASN A 198 16.64 7.25 -2.84
CA ASN A 198 15.31 7.74 -3.19
C ASN A 198 14.40 7.99 -1.96
N GLY A 199 14.99 8.07 -0.77
CA GLY A 199 14.28 8.46 0.47
C GLY A 199 13.58 7.33 1.21
N HIS A 200 13.79 6.07 0.80
CA HIS A 200 13.39 4.91 1.59
C HIS A 200 14.36 4.72 2.75
N GLY A 201 13.88 4.14 3.85
CA GLY A 201 14.77 3.71 4.91
C GLY A 201 14.12 2.60 5.74
N HIS A 202 14.96 1.86 6.45
CA HIS A 202 14.51 0.83 7.39
C HIS A 202 15.51 0.71 8.54
N THR A 203 15.01 0.26 9.69
CA THR A 203 15.76 -0.02 10.91
C THR A 203 16.08 -1.51 11.00
N GLY A 204 16.93 -1.92 11.94
CA GLY A 204 17.21 -3.34 12.21
C GLY A 204 18.13 -4.01 11.18
N VAL A 205 18.95 -3.24 10.47
CA VAL A 205 19.85 -3.73 9.40
C VAL A 205 20.88 -4.74 9.88
N ALA A 206 21.23 -4.74 11.17
CA ALA A 206 22.20 -5.67 11.73
C ALA A 206 21.59 -7.04 12.09
N ASN A 207 20.27 -7.09 12.35
CA ASN A 207 19.65 -8.20 13.07
C ASN A 207 18.37 -8.75 12.41
N SER A 208 17.79 -8.07 11.43
CA SER A 208 16.44 -8.38 10.91
C SER A 208 16.35 -8.54 9.40
N ILE A 209 17.42 -8.22 8.66
CA ILE A 209 17.48 -8.29 7.19
C ILE A 209 18.70 -9.12 6.80
#